data_AF-A0A9W5ITA5-F1
#
_entry.id   AF-A0A9W5ITA5-F1
#
_cell.length_a   1.000
_cell.length_b   1.000
_cell.length_c   1.000
_cell.angle_alpha   90.00
_cell.angle_beta   90.00
_cell.angle_gamma   90.00
#
_symmetry.space_group_name_H-M   'P 1'
#
loop_
_entity.id
_entity.type
_entity.pdbx_description
1 polymer ?
#
loop_
_entity_poly.entity_id
_entity_poly.type
_entity_poly.pdbx_seq_one_letter_code
_entity_poly.pdbx_strand_id
1 'polypeptide(L)'
;MKQTVLKNNLQNLLESAENILLLQSPVGDFFLRLANWLTENGKTVHKFNFNAGDDYFYPPTQAHTVVFNDNYDAFPEFLQEYIVQHHIQAVVCFGDTRPYHVIAKRIANENQVGFWAFEEGYFRPYYITLEKDGVNAFSPLPRRADFFWNNSPSWHSKNTKRRRRYAAGLCPWPKTPSVTISNCSATRTSTRTTSTTAHPMPAITSNCGRSPSSSV
;
A
#
# COMPACT_ATOMS: atom_id res chain seq x y z
N MET A 1 -18.90 7.66 -29.05
CA MET A 1 -17.60 6.98 -28.82
C MET A 1 -17.55 6.53 -27.38
N LYS A 2 -17.43 5.23 -27.10
CA LYS A 2 -17.15 4.76 -25.74
C LYS A 2 -15.75 5.25 -25.39
N GLN A 3 -15.64 6.06 -24.34
CA GLN A 3 -14.36 6.52 -23.82
C GLN A 3 -13.60 5.27 -23.38
N THR A 4 -12.49 4.95 -24.05
CA THR A 4 -11.61 3.85 -23.66
C THR A 4 -11.12 4.19 -22.27
N VAL A 5 -11.64 3.51 -21.25
CA VAL A 5 -11.15 3.69 -19.88
C VAL A 5 -9.70 3.24 -19.90
N LEU A 6 -8.77 4.17 -19.67
CA LEU A 6 -7.36 3.83 -19.50
C LEU A 6 -7.29 2.81 -18.36
N LYS A 7 -6.89 1.58 -18.69
CA LYS A 7 -6.71 0.53 -17.68
C LYS A 7 -5.62 0.99 -16.73
N ASN A 8 -5.92 0.94 -15.44
CA ASN A 8 -4.93 1.27 -14.43
C ASN A 8 -3.90 0.14 -14.32
N ASN A 9 -2.75 0.41 -13.71
CA ASN A 9 -1.64 -0.55 -13.62
C ASN A 9 -2.01 -1.82 -12.86
N LEU A 10 -2.93 -1.74 -11.89
CA LEU A 10 -3.40 -2.93 -11.15
C LEU A 10 -4.22 -3.86 -12.05
N GLN A 11 -5.09 -3.32 -12.91
CA GLN A 11 -5.81 -4.08 -13.92
C GLN A 11 -4.86 -4.70 -14.95
N ASN A 12 -3.86 -3.93 -15.39
CA ASN A 12 -2.86 -4.44 -16.34
C ASN A 12 -2.05 -5.60 -15.74
N LEU A 13 -1.64 -5.51 -14.47
CA LEU A 13 -1.00 -6.62 -13.75
C LEU A 13 -1.91 -7.85 -13.73
N LEU A 14 -3.18 -7.66 -13.35
CA LEU A 14 -4.14 -8.76 -13.25
C LEU A 14 -4.40 -9.46 -14.59
N GLU A 15 -4.46 -8.72 -15.69
CA GLU A 15 -4.72 -9.30 -17.01
C GLU A 15 -3.50 -9.92 -17.68
N SER A 16 -2.28 -9.52 -17.28
CA SER A 16 -1.04 -9.91 -17.98
C SER A 16 -0.30 -11.09 -17.36
N ALA A 17 -0.67 -11.51 -16.14
CA ALA A 17 -0.01 -12.60 -15.44
C ALA A 17 -1.02 -13.50 -14.72
N GLU A 18 -0.75 -14.80 -14.73
CA GLU A 18 -1.40 -15.82 -13.92
C GLU A 18 -0.56 -16.18 -12.70
N ASN A 19 0.77 -16.34 -12.87
CA ASN A 19 1.71 -16.60 -11.77
C ASN A 19 2.51 -15.33 -11.44
N ILE A 20 2.35 -14.83 -10.22
CA ILE A 20 2.90 -13.55 -9.76
C ILE A 20 3.81 -13.78 -8.57
N LEU A 21 5.08 -13.36 -8.67
CA LEU A 21 6.04 -13.40 -7.56
C LEU A 21 6.08 -12.06 -6.84
N LEU A 22 5.79 -12.08 -5.55
CA LEU A 22 5.95 -10.95 -4.64
C LEU A 22 7.33 -11.01 -3.96
N LEU A 23 8.04 -9.89 -3.97
CA LEU A 23 9.28 -9.69 -3.21
C LEU A 23 8.97 -8.97 -1.89
N GLN A 24 9.91 -8.14 -1.41
CA GLN A 24 9.76 -7.42 -0.16
C GLN A 24 8.65 -6.37 -0.24
N SER A 25 7.80 -6.33 0.79
CA SER A 25 6.65 -5.42 0.91
C SER A 25 7.03 -4.13 1.64
N PRO A 26 6.16 -3.09 1.66
CA PRO A 26 6.24 -2.08 2.70
C PRO A 26 6.03 -2.71 4.08
N VAL A 27 6.40 -1.99 5.14
CA VAL A 27 6.16 -2.44 6.52
C VAL A 27 4.65 -2.62 6.74
N GLY A 28 4.23 -3.82 7.13
CA GLY A 28 2.82 -4.16 7.35
C GLY A 28 2.32 -5.31 6.46
N ASP A 29 1.05 -5.64 6.62
CA ASP A 29 0.37 -6.77 5.96
C ASP A 29 -0.10 -6.47 4.52
N PHE A 30 0.39 -5.38 3.91
CA PHE A 30 -0.08 -4.93 2.60
C PHE A 30 0.06 -5.99 1.50
N PHE A 31 1.22 -6.66 1.40
CA PHE A 31 1.41 -7.72 0.40
C PHE A 31 0.61 -8.98 0.70
N LEU A 32 0.30 -9.27 1.98
CA LEU A 32 -0.59 -10.37 2.31
C LEU A 32 -2.02 -10.07 1.82
N ARG A 33 -2.50 -8.83 2.03
CA ARG A 33 -3.80 -8.39 1.48
C ARG A 33 -3.82 -8.38 -0.04
N LEU A 34 -2.73 -7.93 -0.67
CA LEU A 34 -2.59 -7.96 -2.12
C LEU A 34 -2.61 -9.40 -2.65
N ALA A 35 -1.88 -10.31 -2.01
CA ALA A 35 -1.84 -11.72 -2.39
C ALA A 35 -3.22 -12.37 -2.30
N ASN A 36 -3.97 -12.11 -1.22
CA ASN A 36 -5.35 -12.59 -1.07
C ASN A 36 -6.24 -12.06 -2.19
N TRP A 37 -6.18 -10.75 -2.47
CA TRP A 37 -6.97 -10.15 -3.55
C TRP A 37 -6.59 -10.71 -4.93
N LEU A 38 -5.31 -10.91 -5.23
CA LEU A 38 -4.86 -11.54 -6.48
C LEU A 38 -5.38 -12.99 -6.59
N THR A 39 -5.32 -13.75 -5.50
CA THR A 39 -5.81 -15.12 -5.43
C THR A 39 -7.32 -15.20 -5.64
N GLU A 40 -8.08 -14.29 -5.03
CA GLU A 40 -9.53 -14.15 -5.24
C GLU A 40 -9.87 -13.82 -6.71
N ASN A 41 -8.96 -13.19 -7.44
CA ASN A 41 -9.09 -12.92 -8.87
C ASN A 41 -8.43 -14.01 -9.75
N GLY A 42 -8.25 -15.22 -9.21
CA GLY A 42 -7.82 -16.41 -9.96
C GLY A 42 -6.33 -16.52 -10.22
N LYS A 43 -5.49 -15.73 -9.53
CA LYS A 43 -4.04 -15.73 -9.72
C LYS A 43 -3.33 -16.66 -8.74
N THR A 44 -2.20 -17.21 -9.15
CA THR A 44 -1.28 -17.94 -8.28
C THR A 44 -0.21 -16.99 -7.80
N VAL A 45 -0.15 -16.76 -6.48
CA VAL A 45 0.78 -15.82 -5.87
C VAL A 45 1.89 -16.57 -5.18
N HIS A 46 3.13 -16.25 -5.55
CA HIS A 46 4.35 -16.72 -4.92
C HIS A 46 4.94 -15.59 -4.07
N LYS A 47 5.64 -15.92 -2.99
CA LYS A 47 6.26 -14.92 -2.12
C LYS A 47 7.66 -15.32 -1.70
N PHE A 48 8.61 -14.39 -1.80
CA PHE A 48 9.93 -14.50 -1.17
C PHE A 48 10.01 -13.64 0.08
N ASN A 49 10.39 -14.26 1.20
CA ASN A 49 10.73 -13.57 2.44
C ASN A 49 12.25 -13.52 2.60
N PHE A 50 12.79 -12.34 2.87
CA PHE A 50 14.25 -12.11 3.00
C PHE A 50 14.68 -11.85 4.44
N ASN A 51 13.74 -11.61 5.36
CA ASN A 51 14.01 -11.27 6.75
C ASN A 51 12.82 -11.61 7.66
N ALA A 52 13.04 -11.63 8.97
CA ALA A 52 12.01 -11.97 9.96
C ALA A 52 10.80 -11.01 9.99
N GLY A 53 10.97 -9.77 9.55
CA GLY A 53 9.84 -8.84 9.40
C GLY A 53 8.90 -9.27 8.27
N ASP A 54 9.47 -9.75 7.16
CA ASP A 54 8.67 -10.33 6.08
C ASP A 54 7.91 -11.58 6.58
N ASP A 55 8.57 -12.45 7.37
CA ASP A 55 7.92 -13.62 7.96
C ASP A 55 6.78 -13.25 8.92
N TYR A 56 6.93 -12.16 9.67
CA TYR A 56 5.90 -11.70 10.60
C TYR A 56 4.65 -11.19 9.87
N PHE A 57 4.84 -10.38 8.81
CA PHE A 57 3.72 -9.78 8.07
C PHE A 57 3.18 -10.68 6.94
N TYR A 58 3.97 -11.64 6.46
CA TYR A 58 3.61 -12.64 5.47
C TYR A 58 4.14 -14.01 5.93
N PRO A 59 3.37 -14.74 6.77
CA PRO A 59 3.84 -15.98 7.39
C PRO A 59 4.30 -17.03 6.37
N PRO A 60 5.43 -17.74 6.62
CA PRO A 60 5.89 -18.83 5.75
C PRO A 60 4.90 -19.99 5.60
N THR A 61 3.87 -20.05 6.44
CA THR A 61 2.76 -21.02 6.33
C THR A 61 1.80 -20.70 5.20
N GLN A 62 1.86 -19.51 4.61
CA GLN A 62 1.08 -19.15 3.42
C GLN A 62 1.54 -19.96 2.20
N ALA A 63 0.60 -20.31 1.34
CA ALA A 63 0.90 -21.09 0.13
C ALA A 63 1.97 -20.40 -0.75
N HIS A 64 2.83 -21.21 -1.37
CA HIS A 64 3.89 -20.75 -2.29
C HIS A 64 4.83 -19.68 -1.71
N THR A 65 5.04 -19.69 -0.39
CA THR A 65 5.98 -18.81 0.30
C THR A 65 7.32 -19.50 0.50
N VAL A 66 8.39 -18.83 0.12
CA VAL A 66 9.77 -19.30 0.29
C VAL A 66 10.54 -18.30 1.15
N VAL A 67 11.18 -18.81 2.20
CA VAL A 67 12.16 -18.05 2.97
C VAL A 67 13.51 -18.20 2.26
N PHE A 68 14.01 -17.12 1.68
CA PHE A 68 15.34 -17.09 1.08
C PHE A 68 16.36 -16.67 2.15
N ASN A 69 17.16 -17.63 2.61
CA ASN A 69 18.15 -17.45 3.67
C ASN A 69 19.58 -17.81 3.24
N ASP A 70 19.82 -17.95 1.94
CA ASP A 70 21.14 -18.19 1.38
C ASP A 70 21.94 -16.89 1.19
N ASN A 71 23.17 -17.00 0.71
CA ASN A 71 24.02 -15.87 0.39
C ASN A 71 23.39 -15.02 -0.73
N TYR A 72 23.61 -13.71 -0.64
CA TYR A 72 23.18 -12.72 -1.63
C TYR A 72 23.65 -13.08 -3.05
N ASP A 73 24.86 -13.62 -3.20
CA ASP A 73 25.43 -13.99 -4.50
C ASP A 73 24.74 -15.19 -5.15
N ALA A 74 24.04 -16.03 -4.37
CA ALA A 74 23.26 -17.17 -4.89
C ALA A 74 21.87 -16.74 -5.39
N PHE A 75 21.39 -15.56 -4.98
CA PHE A 75 20.06 -15.08 -5.32
C PHE A 75 19.76 -15.00 -6.83
N PRO A 76 20.70 -14.52 -7.70
CA PRO A 76 20.45 -14.47 -9.14
C PRO A 76 20.10 -15.82 -9.75
N GLU A 77 20.90 -16.85 -9.46
CA GLU A 77 20.71 -18.21 -9.98
C GLU A 77 19.40 -18.80 -9.43
N PHE A 78 19.19 -18.67 -8.12
CA PHE A 78 17.96 -19.10 -7.46
C PHE A 78 16.70 -18.47 -8.08
N LEU A 79 16.69 -17.16 -8.30
CA LEU A 79 15.54 -16.46 -8.89
C LEU A 79 15.30 -16.91 -10.34
N GLN A 80 16.36 -17.08 -11.12
CA GLN A 80 16.28 -17.56 -12.51
C GLN A 80 15.62 -18.94 -12.58
N GLU A 81 16.07 -19.89 -11.76
CA GLU A 81 15.49 -21.23 -11.68
C GLU A 81 14.04 -21.18 -11.23
N TYR A 82 13.74 -20.38 -10.21
CA TYR A 82 12.39 -20.24 -9.67
C TYR A 82 11.40 -19.68 -10.70
N ILE A 83 11.82 -18.67 -11.46
CA ILE A 83 10.99 -18.08 -12.53
C ILE A 83 10.62 -19.14 -13.57
N VAL A 84 11.59 -19.93 -14.01
CA VAL A 84 11.38 -20.98 -15.02
C VAL A 84 10.49 -22.10 -14.47
N GLN A 85 10.83 -22.62 -13.29
CA GLN A 85 10.12 -23.74 -12.67
C GLN A 85 8.64 -23.41 -12.41
N HIS A 86 8.36 -22.21 -11.93
CA HIS A 86 7.00 -21.79 -11.54
C HIS A 86 6.29 -20.95 -12.61
N HIS A 87 6.89 -20.80 -13.80
CA HIS A 87 6.32 -20.03 -14.91
C HIS A 87 5.89 -18.63 -14.47
N ILE A 88 6.75 -17.95 -13.71
CA ILE A 88 6.47 -16.61 -13.20
C ILE A 88 6.38 -15.62 -14.36
N GLN A 89 5.29 -14.85 -14.41
CA GLN A 89 5.01 -13.89 -15.49
C GLN A 89 5.07 -12.44 -15.03
N ALA A 90 4.97 -12.21 -13.72
CA ALA A 90 5.21 -10.90 -13.12
C ALA A 90 5.99 -11.01 -11.81
N VAL A 91 6.97 -10.13 -11.63
CA VAL A 91 7.66 -9.88 -10.36
C VAL A 91 7.20 -8.53 -9.83
N VAL A 92 6.76 -8.50 -8.58
CA VAL A 92 6.21 -7.32 -7.92
C VAL A 92 6.97 -7.03 -6.63
N CYS A 93 7.41 -5.79 -6.44
CA CYS A 93 8.17 -5.37 -5.27
C CYS A 93 7.71 -4.01 -4.74
N PHE A 94 8.18 -3.63 -3.55
CA PHE A 94 8.02 -2.28 -3.01
C PHE A 94 9.34 -1.50 -3.06
N GLY A 95 9.38 -0.45 -3.86
CA GLY A 95 10.60 0.24 -4.29
C GLY A 95 11.45 -0.64 -5.22
N ASP A 96 12.16 -0.05 -6.17
CA ASP A 96 12.93 -0.78 -7.20
C ASP A 96 14.45 -0.68 -7.04
N THR A 97 14.93 -0.06 -5.97
CA THR A 97 16.37 0.22 -5.73
C THR A 97 17.01 -0.63 -4.63
N ARG A 98 16.26 -1.55 -3.99
CA ARG A 98 16.83 -2.47 -3.00
C ARG A 98 17.71 -3.52 -3.70
N PRO A 99 18.80 -4.00 -3.07
CA PRO A 99 19.74 -4.94 -3.71
C PRO A 99 19.08 -6.13 -4.42
N TYR A 100 18.20 -6.86 -3.71
CA TYR A 100 17.43 -7.97 -4.28
C TYR A 100 16.49 -7.53 -5.43
N HIS A 101 15.90 -6.34 -5.34
CA HIS A 101 14.95 -5.85 -6.35
C HIS A 101 15.65 -5.42 -7.64
N VAL A 102 16.87 -4.86 -7.53
CA VAL A 102 17.70 -4.52 -8.69
C VAL A 102 18.08 -5.79 -9.46
N ILE A 103 18.50 -6.85 -8.75
CA ILE A 103 18.78 -8.15 -9.36
C ILE A 103 17.49 -8.70 -10.00
N ALA A 104 16.37 -8.66 -9.28
CA ALA A 104 15.12 -9.20 -9.77
C ALA A 104 14.61 -8.48 -11.02
N LYS A 105 14.77 -7.15 -11.10
CA LYS A 105 14.43 -6.37 -12.30
C LYS A 105 15.26 -6.81 -13.51
N ARG A 106 16.58 -6.99 -13.32
CA ARG A 106 17.47 -7.46 -14.38
C ARG A 106 17.05 -8.84 -14.88
N ILE A 107 16.86 -9.79 -13.97
CA ILE A 107 16.51 -11.18 -14.31
C ILE A 107 15.11 -11.25 -14.92
N ALA A 108 14.14 -10.49 -14.39
CA ALA A 108 12.81 -10.41 -14.99
C ALA A 108 12.89 -9.95 -16.46
N ASN A 109 13.68 -8.91 -16.75
CA ASN A 109 13.88 -8.43 -18.12
C ASN A 109 14.55 -9.47 -19.02
N GLU A 110 15.57 -10.17 -18.53
CA GLU A 110 16.26 -11.26 -19.26
C GLU A 110 15.30 -12.41 -19.61
N ASN A 111 14.29 -12.64 -18.78
CA ASN A 111 13.27 -13.69 -18.97
C ASN A 111 11.96 -13.18 -19.61
N GLN A 112 11.91 -11.91 -20.04
CA GLN A 112 10.69 -11.29 -20.58
C GLN A 112 9.49 -11.33 -19.61
N VAL A 113 9.77 -11.33 -18.31
CA VAL A 113 8.80 -11.29 -17.20
C VAL A 113 8.50 -9.83 -16.85
N GLY A 114 7.24 -9.51 -16.60
CA GLY A 114 6.85 -8.14 -16.24
C GLY A 114 7.40 -7.74 -14.87
N PHE A 115 8.06 -6.59 -14.76
CA PHE A 115 8.51 -6.05 -13.48
C PHE A 115 7.60 -4.90 -13.03
N TRP A 116 7.14 -4.96 -11.79
CA TRP A 116 6.22 -3.99 -11.22
C TRP A 116 6.71 -3.53 -9.85
N ALA A 117 6.64 -2.23 -9.61
CA ALA A 117 7.09 -1.64 -8.36
C ALA A 117 5.99 -0.78 -7.74
N PHE A 118 5.71 -1.03 -6.47
CA PHE A 118 4.95 -0.13 -5.62
C PHE A 118 5.84 0.96 -5.03
N GLU A 119 5.26 2.11 -4.69
CA GLU A 119 5.97 3.26 -4.14
C GLU A 119 5.05 4.07 -3.18
N GLU A 120 5.63 4.71 -2.16
CA GLU A 120 4.92 5.58 -1.21
C GLU A 120 4.43 6.85 -1.90
N GLY A 121 3.11 7.06 -2.02
CA GLY A 121 2.59 8.25 -2.68
C GLY A 121 3.09 9.57 -2.05
N TYR A 122 4.20 10.12 -2.58
CA TYR A 122 4.98 11.21 -1.96
C TYR A 122 4.16 12.44 -1.57
N PHE A 123 3.09 12.70 -2.31
CA PHE A 123 2.27 13.90 -2.17
C PHE A 123 0.88 13.63 -1.60
N ARG A 124 0.55 12.39 -1.23
CA ARG A 124 -0.82 12.02 -0.86
C ARG A 124 -0.86 10.98 0.27
N PRO A 125 -1.16 11.39 1.52
CA PRO A 125 -1.39 10.46 2.62
C PRO A 125 -2.44 9.43 2.23
N TYR A 126 -2.22 8.17 2.61
CA TYR A 126 -3.09 7.01 2.35
C TYR A 126 -3.07 6.45 0.91
N TYR A 127 -2.11 6.84 0.07
CA TYR A 127 -1.97 6.29 -1.28
C TYR A 127 -0.65 5.57 -1.46
N ILE A 128 -0.72 4.46 -2.20
CA ILE A 128 0.42 3.73 -2.74
C ILE A 128 0.24 3.69 -4.25
N THR A 129 1.31 3.94 -5.01
CA THR A 129 1.28 3.89 -6.47
C THR A 129 1.89 2.58 -6.94
N LEU A 130 1.39 2.05 -8.06
CA LEU A 130 1.95 0.88 -8.74
C LEU A 130 2.35 1.31 -10.15
N GLU A 131 3.59 1.07 -10.53
CA GLU A 131 4.09 1.32 -11.88
C GLU A 131 4.77 0.09 -12.48
N LYS A 132 4.71 0.00 -13.80
CA LYS A 132 5.43 -1.02 -14.58
C LYS A 132 6.82 -0.49 -14.91
N ASP A 133 7.81 -1.36 -14.89
CA ASP A 133 9.20 -1.13 -15.32
C ASP A 133 10.01 -0.16 -14.45
N GLY A 134 9.46 0.36 -13.36
CA GLY A 134 10.20 1.14 -12.35
C GLY A 134 9.38 2.28 -11.76
N VAL A 135 9.90 2.87 -10.68
CA VAL A 135 9.29 4.00 -9.97
C VAL A 135 10.31 5.13 -9.82
N ASN A 136 9.88 6.31 -9.36
CA ASN A 136 10.77 7.44 -9.11
C ASN A 136 11.60 7.84 -10.34
N ALA A 137 12.93 7.90 -10.19
CA ALA A 137 13.86 8.21 -11.26
C ALA A 137 13.88 7.16 -12.37
N PHE A 138 13.24 6.00 -12.18
CA PHE A 138 13.07 4.94 -13.18
C PHE A 138 11.63 4.84 -13.71
N SER A 139 10.73 5.74 -13.28
CA SER A 139 9.37 5.80 -13.80
C SER A 139 9.37 6.05 -15.32
N PRO A 140 8.49 5.38 -16.09
CA PRO A 140 8.28 5.65 -17.51
C PRO A 140 7.54 6.97 -17.77
N LEU A 141 7.18 7.73 -16.72
CA LEU A 141 6.50 9.00 -16.88
C LEU A 141 7.32 9.96 -17.75
N PRO A 142 6.67 10.67 -18.69
CA PRO A 142 7.32 11.66 -19.52
C PRO A 142 8.03 12.72 -18.69
N ARG A 143 9.32 12.94 -18.98
CA ARG A 143 10.16 13.89 -18.21
C ARG A 143 10.08 15.32 -18.71
N ARG A 144 9.66 15.49 -19.96
CA ARG A 144 9.65 16.80 -20.61
C ARG A 144 8.27 17.44 -20.49
N ALA A 145 8.27 18.72 -20.11
CA ALA A 145 7.04 19.47 -19.90
C ALA A 145 6.21 19.64 -21.19
N ASP A 146 6.86 19.68 -22.36
CA ASP A 146 6.20 19.79 -23.66
C ASP A 146 5.32 18.58 -23.98
N PHE A 147 5.67 17.38 -23.52
CA PHE A 147 4.79 16.22 -23.62
C PHE A 147 3.43 16.52 -22.98
N PHE A 148 3.42 17.01 -21.74
CA PHE A 148 2.18 17.28 -21.03
C PHE A 148 1.43 18.44 -21.66
N TRP A 149 2.16 19.49 -22.07
CA TRP A 149 1.56 20.64 -22.74
C TRP A 149 0.82 20.20 -24.01
N ASN A 150 1.50 19.50 -24.91
CA ASN A 150 0.95 19.09 -26.20
C ASN A 150 -0.22 18.10 -26.05
N ASN A 151 -0.18 17.24 -25.02
CA ASN A 151 -1.24 16.27 -24.75
C ASN A 151 -2.37 16.81 -23.86
N SER A 152 -2.33 18.10 -23.49
CA SER A 152 -3.32 18.71 -22.60
C SER A 152 -3.90 20.02 -23.18
N PRO A 153 -4.59 19.98 -24.35
CA PRO A 153 -5.04 21.20 -25.05
C PRO A 153 -6.00 22.05 -24.21
N SER A 154 -6.79 21.42 -23.33
CA SER A 154 -7.75 22.09 -22.43
C SER A 154 -7.09 22.98 -21.37
N TRP A 155 -5.76 22.87 -21.19
CA TRP A 155 -5.00 23.68 -20.25
C TRP A 155 -4.46 24.98 -20.88
N HIS A 156 -4.47 25.08 -22.20
CA HIS A 156 -3.98 26.26 -22.92
C HIS A 156 -4.88 27.48 -22.74
N SER A 157 -6.18 27.27 -22.45
CA SER A 157 -7.17 28.35 -22.30
C SER A 157 -7.42 28.79 -20.86
N LYS A 158 -6.87 28.09 -19.86
CA LYS A 158 -7.01 28.49 -18.45
C LYS A 158 -5.99 29.57 -18.15
N ASN A 159 -6.44 30.83 -18.16
CA ASN A 159 -5.68 31.98 -17.67
C ASN A 159 -5.27 31.68 -16.22
N THR A 160 -4.05 31.18 -16.03
CA THR A 160 -3.53 30.77 -14.73
C THR A 160 -3.33 32.06 -13.94
N LYS A 161 -4.31 32.42 -13.11
CA LYS A 161 -4.12 33.50 -12.11
C LYS A 161 -2.81 33.20 -11.39
N ARG A 162 -1.80 34.05 -11.61
CA ARG A 162 -0.48 33.95 -11.01
C ARG A 162 -0.68 33.75 -9.51
N ARG A 163 -0.38 32.55 -9.00
CA ARG A 163 -0.55 32.24 -7.57
C ARG A 163 0.25 33.26 -6.77
N ARG A 164 -0.38 33.87 -5.75
CA ARG A 164 0.32 34.78 -4.83
C ARG A 164 1.54 34.04 -4.29
N ARG A 165 2.72 34.65 -4.39
CA ARG A 165 3.92 34.12 -3.71
C ARG A 165 3.61 34.20 -2.22
N TYR A 166 3.47 33.06 -1.56
CA TYR A 166 3.48 33.04 -0.10
C TYR A 166 4.88 33.49 0.35
N ALA A 167 4.95 34.41 1.30
CA ALA A 167 6.22 34.81 1.88
C ALA A 167 6.91 33.57 2.46
N ALA A 168 8.19 33.38 2.15
CA ALA A 168 8.97 32.25 2.61
C ALA A 168 8.99 32.25 4.15
N GLY A 169 8.40 31.20 4.73
CA GLY A 169 8.40 30.98 6.17
C GLY A 169 8.00 29.53 6.43
N LEU A 170 8.99 28.68 6.67
CA LEU A 170 8.79 27.38 7.29
C LEU A 170 8.24 27.64 8.70
N CYS A 171 6.92 27.57 8.86
CA CYS A 171 6.32 27.47 10.18
C CYS A 171 6.59 26.05 10.70
N PRO A 172 7.29 25.86 11.83
CA PRO A 172 7.44 24.55 12.41
C PRO A 172 6.07 24.00 12.79
N TRP A 173 5.85 22.73 12.47
CA TRP A 173 4.66 21.95 12.79
C TRP A 173 4.25 22.16 14.27
N PRO A 174 2.99 22.53 14.59
CA PRO A 174 2.54 22.47 15.97
C PRO A 174 2.57 21.00 16.43
N LYS A 175 3.29 20.77 17.53
CA LYS A 175 3.33 19.48 18.23
C LYS A 175 1.91 19.13 18.71
N THR A 176 1.63 17.83 18.64
CA THR A 176 0.51 17.02 19.20
C THR A 176 -0.86 17.07 18.51
N PRO A 177 -1.43 15.90 18.13
CA PRO A 177 -2.87 15.75 18.01
C PRO A 177 -3.45 15.26 19.35
N SER A 178 -4.19 16.11 20.05
CA SER A 178 -5.23 15.63 20.96
C SER A 178 -6.43 15.21 20.12
N VAL A 179 -6.67 13.90 20.07
CA VAL A 179 -7.87 13.32 19.43
C VAL A 179 -9.09 13.84 20.18
N THR A 180 -9.87 14.70 19.53
CA THR A 180 -11.23 15.03 19.97
C THR A 180 -12.19 14.47 18.93
N ILE A 181 -12.94 13.43 19.32
CA ILE A 181 -14.02 12.87 18.51
C ILE A 181 -15.20 13.84 18.57
N SER A 182 -15.50 14.48 17.45
CA SER A 182 -16.74 15.24 17.27
C SER A 182 -17.75 14.34 16.57
N ASN A 183 -18.80 13.93 17.29
CA ASN A 183 -19.97 13.31 16.68
C ASN A 183 -20.78 14.37 15.93
N CYS A 184 -21.02 14.11 14.65
CA CYS A 184 -21.90 14.89 13.81
C CYS A 184 -23.33 14.38 13.99
N SER A 185 -24.20 15.15 14.67
CA SER A 185 -25.63 14.86 14.75
C SER A 185 -26.39 15.85 13.87
N ALA A 186 -27.04 15.31 12.83
CA ALA A 186 -27.94 16.06 11.97
C ALA A 186 -29.16 16.59 12.73
N THR A 187 -29.56 17.80 12.36
CA THR A 187 -30.81 18.53 12.62
C THR A 187 -32.03 17.70 13.03
N ARG A 188 -32.72 18.14 14.10
CA ARG A 188 -34.19 18.30 14.06
C ARG A 188 -34.73 19.38 14.99
N THR A 189 -35.79 19.95 14.46
CA THR A 189 -36.62 21.10 14.80
C THR A 189 -37.12 21.22 16.24
N SER A 190 -37.23 22.47 16.67
CA SER A 190 -38.07 23.02 17.76
C SER A 190 -39.41 22.29 17.98
N THR A 191 -39.72 21.97 19.24
CA THR A 191 -40.98 22.36 19.90
C THR A 191 -40.89 22.23 21.43
N ARG A 192 -41.50 23.19 22.09
CA ARG A 192 -41.60 23.48 23.53
C ARG A 192 -42.66 22.60 24.20
N THR A 193 -42.37 22.02 25.37
CA THR A 193 -43.37 21.70 26.42
C THR A 193 -42.72 21.49 27.78
N THR A 194 -43.53 21.72 28.81
CA THR A 194 -43.21 22.08 30.19
C THR A 194 -43.07 20.89 31.15
N SER A 195 -42.38 21.18 32.27
CA SER A 195 -42.71 20.80 33.66
C SER A 195 -42.37 19.39 34.21
N THR A 196 -41.62 19.43 35.34
CA THR A 196 -41.89 18.75 36.64
C THR A 196 -40.93 17.64 37.10
N THR A 197 -40.38 17.90 38.30
CA THR A 197 -39.92 17.01 39.40
C THR A 197 -38.63 16.19 39.33
N ALA A 198 -37.88 16.37 40.41
CA ALA A 198 -36.68 15.67 40.86
C ALA A 198 -36.98 14.28 41.44
N HIS A 199 -36.00 13.36 41.40
CA HIS A 199 -35.40 12.62 42.52
C HIS A 199 -34.44 11.49 42.05
N PRO A 200 -33.58 10.92 42.93
CA PRO A 200 -32.18 10.63 42.63
C PRO A 200 -31.84 9.15 42.34
N MET A 201 -30.57 8.93 41.97
CA MET A 201 -29.90 7.65 41.72
C MET A 201 -29.87 6.69 42.92
N PRO A 202 -29.68 5.39 42.64
CA PRO A 202 -28.78 4.59 43.45
C PRO A 202 -27.72 3.82 42.64
N ALA A 203 -26.68 3.45 43.39
CA ALA A 203 -25.42 2.84 43.00
C ALA A 203 -25.50 1.41 42.45
N ILE A 204 -24.48 0.99 41.71
CA ILE A 204 -24.13 -0.43 41.52
C ILE A 204 -22.65 -0.64 41.82
N THR A 205 -22.46 -1.70 42.61
CA THR A 205 -21.28 -2.17 43.30
C THR A 205 -20.39 -3.04 42.42
N SER A 206 -19.09 -3.00 42.69
CA SER A 206 -18.09 -3.97 42.24
C SER A 206 -18.14 -5.22 43.11
N ASN A 207 -18.14 -6.41 42.50
CA ASN A 207 -17.81 -7.63 43.23
C ASN A 207 -17.16 -8.65 42.30
N CYS A 208 -15.96 -9.13 42.66
CA CYS A 208 -15.45 -10.43 42.24
C CYS A 208 -14.37 -10.90 43.23
N GLY A 209 -14.82 -11.65 44.25
CA GLY A 209 -14.39 -13.03 44.52
C GLY A 209 -12.91 -13.30 44.83
N ARG A 210 -12.67 -13.72 46.08
CA ARG A 210 -11.39 -14.07 46.73
C ARG A 210 -11.12 -15.59 46.71
N SER A 211 -9.82 -15.94 46.57
CA SER A 211 -9.02 -16.85 47.45
C SER A 211 -9.28 -18.39 47.40
N PRO A 212 -8.43 -19.29 47.97
CA PRO A 212 -7.40 -19.04 49.01
C PRO A 212 -6.04 -19.75 48.90
N SER A 213 -5.19 -19.36 49.86
CA SER A 213 -3.85 -19.82 50.23
C SER A 213 -3.81 -21.20 50.91
N SER A 214 -2.66 -21.88 50.82
CA SER A 214 -2.09 -22.64 51.95
C SER A 214 -0.57 -22.76 51.81
N SER A 215 0.11 -22.51 52.92
CA SER A 215 1.55 -22.59 53.22
C SER A 215 2.02 -24.02 53.50
N VAL A 216 3.24 -24.36 53.02
CA VAL A 216 4.38 -24.92 53.79
C VAL A 216 5.65 -24.42 53.12
#